data_AF-A0A955AX02-F1
#
_entry.id   AF-A0A955AX02-F1
#
_cell.length_a   1.000
_cell.length_b   1.000
_cell.length_c   1.000
_cell.angle_alpha   90.00
_cell.angle_beta   90.00
_cell.angle_gamma   90.00
#
_symmetry.space_group_name_H-M   'P 1'
#
loop_
_entity.id
_entity.type
_entity.pdbx_description
1 polymer ?
#
loop_
_entity_poly.entity_id
_entity_poly.type
_entity_poly.pdbx_seq_one_letter_code
_entity_poly.pdbx_strand_id
1 'polypeptide(L)'
;MRLATVLSPMSDQNLRLAAQCGVTDIVHRYPGPGLAAIQEVQQRLEPFGLRLSVIEGALPIERIKIGRDDGSDLRSLQTLVRDMGEAGVPILCYNFMAGTDWVRTKLDVPERGGALVTAFDLAEVER
;
A
#
# COMPACT_ATOMS: atom_id res chain seq x y z
N MET A 1 14.31 -9.05 14.26
CA MET A 1 13.67 -8.92 12.93
C MET A 1 12.31 -8.24 13.13
N ARG A 2 11.93 -7.27 12.30
CA ARG A 2 10.59 -6.66 12.33
C ARG A 2 9.76 -7.23 11.18
N LEU A 3 8.63 -7.85 11.49
CA LEU A 3 7.73 -8.39 10.48
C LEU A 3 6.69 -7.32 10.14
N ALA A 4 6.54 -7.04 8.85
CA ALA A 4 5.57 -6.09 8.33
C ALA A 4 4.62 -6.77 7.34
N THR A 5 3.36 -6.33 7.29
CA THR A 5 2.38 -6.87 6.32
C THR A 5 1.41 -5.81 5.84
N VAL A 6 0.81 -6.06 4.68
CA VAL A 6 -0.33 -5.32 4.13
C VAL A 6 -1.59 -6.17 4.35
N LEU A 7 -2.67 -5.55 4.84
CA LEU A 7 -3.94 -6.25 5.09
C LEU A 7 -5.04 -5.68 4.20
N SER A 8 -5.76 -6.55 3.51
CA SER A 8 -6.90 -6.18 2.67
C SER A 8 -7.99 -7.26 2.80
N PRO A 9 -9.08 -7.02 3.55
CA PRO A 9 -9.41 -5.78 4.27
C PRO A 9 -8.62 -5.61 5.58
N MET A 10 -8.45 -4.37 6.04
CA MET A 10 -7.87 -4.04 7.34
C MET A 10 -8.94 -4.11 8.47
N SER A 11 -9.52 -5.29 8.65
CA SER A 11 -10.51 -5.56 9.69
C SER A 11 -9.85 -5.82 11.06
N ASP A 12 -10.62 -5.66 12.16
CA ASP A 12 -10.17 -6.02 13.52
C ASP A 12 -9.64 -7.45 13.60
N GLN A 13 -10.33 -8.37 12.93
CA GLN A 13 -9.97 -9.78 12.90
C GLN A 13 -8.60 -9.97 12.25
N ASN A 14 -8.36 -9.34 11.10
CA ASN A 14 -7.09 -9.46 10.38
C ASN A 14 -5.93 -8.79 11.12
N LEU A 15 -6.17 -7.64 11.77
CA LEU A 15 -5.18 -6.96 12.61
C LEU A 15 -4.78 -7.82 13.81
N ARG A 16 -5.77 -8.40 14.50
CA ARG A 16 -5.52 -9.31 15.62
C ARG A 16 -4.74 -10.55 15.17
N LEU A 17 -5.12 -11.15 14.04
CA LEU A 17 -4.43 -12.33 13.50
C LEU A 17 -2.98 -12.00 13.11
N ALA A 18 -2.74 -10.85 12.46
CA ALA A 18 -1.40 -10.41 12.11
C ALA A 18 -0.51 -10.29 13.37
N ALA A 19 -1.02 -9.66 14.43
CA ALA A 19 -0.31 -9.55 15.70
C ALA A 19 0.01 -10.94 16.31
N GLN A 20 -0.94 -11.88 16.25
CA GLN A 20 -0.73 -13.27 16.71
C GLN A 20 0.33 -14.02 15.89
N CYS A 21 0.49 -13.69 14.61
CA CYS A 21 1.56 -14.21 13.75
C CYS A 21 2.93 -13.53 13.97
N GLY A 22 3.04 -12.62 14.95
CA GLY A 22 4.29 -11.91 15.27
C GLY A 22 4.56 -10.69 14.38
N VAL A 23 3.58 -10.24 13.60
CA VAL A 23 3.68 -8.96 12.87
C VAL A 23 3.70 -7.81 13.88
N THR A 24 4.61 -6.87 13.69
CA THR A 24 4.74 -5.68 14.54
C THR A 24 4.48 -4.38 13.79
N ASP A 25 4.50 -4.43 12.46
CA ASP A 25 4.48 -3.26 11.59
C ASP A 25 3.47 -3.46 10.44
N ILE A 26 2.81 -2.39 10.02
CA ILE A 26 1.84 -2.39 8.93
C ILE A 26 2.34 -1.54 7.78
N VAL A 27 2.12 -2.07 6.58
CA VAL A 27 2.21 -1.37 5.30
C VAL A 27 0.79 -0.97 4.91
N HIS A 28 0.55 0.33 4.75
CA HIS A 28 -0.77 0.85 4.40
C HIS A 28 -0.73 1.53 3.03
N ARG A 29 -1.83 1.44 2.27
CA ARG A 29 -1.97 2.21 1.04
C ARG A 29 -2.01 3.71 1.35
N TYR A 30 -1.66 4.58 0.42
CA TYR A 30 -1.79 6.03 0.67
C TYR A 30 -3.17 6.39 1.24
N PRO A 31 -3.26 6.90 2.49
CA PRO A 31 -4.55 7.08 3.17
C PRO A 31 -5.28 8.36 2.76
N GLY A 32 -4.62 9.23 1.98
CA GLY A 32 -5.13 10.54 1.59
C GLY A 32 -4.20 11.66 2.05
N PRO A 33 -4.52 12.92 1.68
CA PRO A 33 -3.67 14.07 1.97
C PRO A 33 -3.74 14.48 3.44
N GLY A 34 -2.63 15.02 3.94
CA GLY A 34 -2.52 15.63 5.25
C GLY A 34 -2.11 14.64 6.35
N LEU A 35 -1.40 15.17 7.34
CA LEU A 35 -0.94 14.45 8.52
C LEU A 35 -2.06 13.68 9.25
N ALA A 36 -3.26 14.26 9.34
CA ALA A 36 -4.40 13.67 10.03
C ALA A 36 -4.78 12.30 9.45
N ALA A 37 -4.75 12.12 8.12
CA ALA A 37 -5.06 10.85 7.48
C ALA A 37 -4.08 9.73 7.87
N ILE A 38 -2.80 10.07 8.06
CA ILE A 38 -1.77 9.14 8.53
C ILE A 38 -2.00 8.81 10.01
N GLN A 39 -2.31 9.82 10.83
CA GLN A 39 -2.55 9.66 12.26
C GLN A 39 -3.81 8.83 12.56
N GLU A 40 -4.87 8.96 11.77
CA GLU A 40 -6.07 8.12 11.86
C GLU A 40 -5.72 6.64 11.67
N VAL A 41 -4.85 6.32 10.71
CA VAL A 41 -4.35 4.95 10.53
C VAL A 41 -3.52 4.51 11.74
N GLN A 42 -2.66 5.37 12.30
CA GLN A 42 -1.88 5.03 13.50
C GLN A 42 -2.79 4.74 14.70
N GLN A 43 -3.79 5.58 14.95
CA GLN A 43 -4.78 5.39 16.02
C GLN A 43 -5.56 4.08 15.83
N ARG A 44 -5.88 3.73 14.58
CA ARG A 44 -6.56 2.48 14.25
C ARG A 44 -5.75 1.24 14.62
N LEU A 45 -4.42 1.32 14.54
CA LEU A 45 -3.50 0.23 14.81
C LEU A 45 -3.13 0.08 16.30
N GLU A 46 -3.21 1.17 17.06
CA GLU A 46 -2.80 1.24 18.47
C GLU A 46 -3.41 0.13 19.35
N PRO A 47 -4.72 -0.19 19.30
CA PRO A 47 -5.32 -1.22 20.15
C PRO A 47 -4.78 -2.64 19.91
N PHE A 48 -4.11 -2.86 18.78
CA PHE A 48 -3.52 -4.14 18.39
C PHE A 48 -2.01 -4.21 18.65
N GLY A 49 -1.42 -3.13 19.17
CA GLY A 49 0.03 -3.03 19.38
C GLY A 49 0.84 -2.99 18.08
N LEU A 50 0.22 -2.58 16.98
CA LEU A 50 0.82 -2.51 15.64
C LEU A 50 1.27 -1.08 15.34
N ARG A 51 2.33 -0.93 14.54
CA ARG A 51 2.85 0.38 14.10
C ARG A 51 2.67 0.58 12.61
N LEU A 52 2.30 1.79 12.18
CA LEU A 52 2.41 2.17 10.78
C LEU A 52 3.87 2.49 10.46
N SER A 53 4.48 1.73 9.55
CA SER A 53 5.90 1.89 9.20
C SER A 53 6.16 2.17 7.73
N VAL A 54 5.19 1.87 6.85
CA VAL A 54 5.32 2.05 5.42
C VAL A 54 4.02 2.60 4.84
N ILE A 55 4.14 3.61 3.97
CA ILE A 55 3.08 4.00 3.04
C ILE A 55 3.46 3.47 1.65
N GLU A 56 2.51 2.81 0.96
CA GLU A 56 2.73 2.18 -0.34
C GLU A 56 1.62 2.50 -1.35
N GLY A 57 1.98 2.75 -2.60
CA GLY A 57 1.02 2.73 -3.73
C GLY A 57 -0.04 3.83 -3.71
N ALA A 58 -0.79 3.94 -4.82
CA ALA A 58 -1.84 4.95 -5.03
C ALA A 58 -1.43 6.41 -4.73
N LEU A 59 -0.14 6.72 -4.91
CA LEU A 59 0.40 8.06 -4.66
C LEU A 59 -0.10 9.08 -5.69
N PRO A 60 -0.22 10.37 -5.32
CA PRO A 60 -0.65 11.45 -6.22
C PRO A 60 0.48 11.86 -7.17
N ILE A 61 0.87 10.95 -8.07
CA ILE A 61 2.02 11.13 -9.00
C ILE A 61 1.68 10.77 -10.45
N GLU A 62 0.40 10.55 -10.79
CA GLU A 62 0.00 10.07 -12.12
C GLU A 62 0.29 11.09 -13.23
N ARG A 63 0.11 12.39 -12.96
CA ARG A 63 0.45 13.46 -13.92
C ARG A 63 1.95 13.53 -14.16
N ILE A 64 2.76 13.25 -13.13
CA ILE A 64 4.22 13.17 -13.27
C ILE A 64 4.58 12.02 -14.21
N LYS A 65 3.99 10.83 -13.99
CA LYS A 65 4.28 9.64 -14.81
C LYS A 65 4.01 9.87 -16.30
N ILE A 66 2.94 10.59 -16.63
CA ILE A 66 2.57 10.87 -18.03
C ILE A 66 3.15 12.18 -18.59
N GLY A 67 4.04 12.86 -17.84
CA GLY A 67 4.69 14.09 -18.28
C GLY A 67 3.76 15.30 -18.42
N ARG A 68 2.68 15.36 -17.63
CA ARG A 68 1.66 16.44 -17.64
C ARG A 68 1.49 17.13 -16.30
N ASP A 69 2.42 16.92 -15.38
CA ASP A 69 2.38 17.61 -14.10
C ASP A 69 2.63 19.11 -14.29
N ASP A 70 1.77 19.92 -13.69
CA ASP A 70 1.91 21.39 -13.57
C ASP A 70 2.55 21.77 -12.21
N GLY A 71 3.17 20.78 -11.57
CA GLY A 71 3.75 20.82 -10.24
C GLY A 71 2.75 20.48 -9.12
N SER A 72 1.49 20.20 -9.42
CA SER A 72 0.50 19.82 -8.40
C SER A 72 0.79 18.46 -7.78
N ASP A 73 1.14 17.46 -8.58
CA ASP A 73 1.51 16.14 -8.09
C ASP A 73 2.84 16.20 -7.33
N LEU A 74 3.82 16.95 -7.86
CA LEU A 74 5.10 17.13 -7.18
C LEU A 74 4.93 17.77 -5.79
N ARG A 75 4.10 18.82 -5.68
CA ARG A 75 3.77 19.43 -4.39
C ARG A 75 3.07 18.44 -3.46
N SER A 76 2.13 17.65 -3.99
CA SER A 76 1.39 16.65 -3.20
C SER A 76 2.32 15.56 -2.65
N LEU A 77 3.25 15.07 -3.47
CA LEU A 77 4.26 14.10 -3.05
C LEU A 77 5.22 14.70 -1.99
N GLN A 78 5.66 15.95 -2.18
CA GLN A 78 6.48 16.64 -1.18
C GLN A 78 5.76 16.82 0.16
N THR A 79 4.49 17.20 0.13
CA THR A 79 3.65 17.30 1.34
C THR A 79 3.52 15.95 2.02
N LEU A 80 3.22 14.89 1.27
CA LEU A 80 3.16 13.53 1.81
C LEU A 80 4.48 13.14 2.51
N VAL A 81 5.63 13.39 1.90
CA VAL A 81 6.94 13.06 2.52
C VAL A 81 7.16 13.85 3.82
N ARG A 82 6.73 15.11 3.88
CA ARG A 82 6.81 15.91 5.12
C ARG A 82 5.86 15.37 6.20
N ASP A 83 4.61 15.11 5.84
CA ASP A 83 3.59 14.56 6.75
C ASP A 83 4.03 13.19 7.29
N MET A 84 4.63 12.33 6.46
CA MET A 84 5.23 11.07 6.88
C MET A 84 6.36 11.27 7.88
N GLY A 85 7.24 12.24 7.63
CA GLY A 85 8.31 12.61 8.55
C GLY A 85 7.78 13.06 9.91
N GLU A 86 6.74 13.88 9.93
CA GLU A 86 6.09 14.37 11.15
C GLU A 86 5.33 13.25 11.89
N ALA A 87 4.66 12.35 11.16
CA ALA A 87 4.01 11.17 11.73
C ALA A 87 5.00 10.07 12.18
N GLY A 88 6.29 10.20 11.85
CA GLY A 88 7.30 9.19 12.14
C GLY A 88 7.17 7.91 11.30
N VAL A 89 6.64 8.01 10.07
CA VAL A 89 6.54 6.89 9.11
C VAL A 89 7.74 6.93 8.15
N PRO A 90 8.74 6.04 8.29
CA PRO A 90 10.05 6.24 7.68
C PRO A 90 10.19 5.77 6.24
N ILE A 91 9.24 4.98 5.70
CA ILE A 91 9.41 4.29 4.42
C ILE A 91 8.25 4.62 3.49
N LEU A 92 8.58 5.15 2.31
CA LEU A 92 7.66 5.32 1.18
C LEU A 92 8.00 4.28 0.11
N CYS A 93 7.07 3.38 -0.18
CA CYS A 93 7.16 2.45 -1.31
C CYS A 93 6.34 2.99 -2.49
N TYR A 94 6.95 3.09 -3.66
CA TYR A 94 6.28 3.60 -4.86
C TYR A 94 6.77 2.90 -6.11
N ASN A 95 5.97 3.00 -7.17
CA ASN A 95 6.33 2.58 -8.51
C ASN A 95 6.05 3.72 -9.50
N PHE A 96 6.53 3.56 -10.73
CA PHE A 96 6.38 4.54 -11.80
C PHE A 96 5.67 3.96 -13.03
N MET A 97 4.77 2.98 -12.82
CA MET A 97 3.94 2.42 -13.88
C MET A 97 2.76 3.36 -14.16
N ALA A 98 2.64 3.84 -15.40
CA ALA A 98 1.60 4.79 -15.82
C ALA A 98 0.33 4.06 -16.30
N GLY A 99 -0.84 4.59 -15.94
CA GLY A 99 -2.15 4.06 -16.33
C GLY A 99 -2.56 2.79 -15.58
N THR A 100 -1.77 1.72 -15.67
CA THR A 100 -2.02 0.43 -14.99
C THR A 100 -0.91 0.11 -14.00
N ASP A 101 -1.28 -0.43 -12.84
CA ASP A 101 -0.34 -1.03 -11.90
C ASP A 101 0.04 -2.46 -12.36
N TRP A 102 0.58 -3.29 -11.47
CA TRP A 102 0.83 -4.70 -11.77
C TRP A 102 -0.45 -5.41 -12.24
N VAL A 103 -0.33 -6.17 -13.33
CA VAL A 103 -1.48 -6.82 -13.99
C VAL A 103 -1.46 -8.34 -13.77
N ARG A 104 -2.64 -8.92 -13.61
CA ARG A 104 -2.91 -10.37 -13.61
C ARG A 104 -4.13 -10.62 -14.49
N THR A 105 -4.12 -11.71 -15.26
CA THR A 105 -5.27 -12.11 -16.09
C THR A 105 -6.23 -13.01 -15.33
N LYS A 106 -5.74 -13.74 -14.32
CA LYS A 106 -6.54 -14.61 -13.45
C LYS A 106 -6.13 -14.44 -11.98
N LEU A 107 -7.10 -14.57 -11.08
CA LEU A 107 -6.90 -14.38 -9.63
C LEU A 107 -7.14 -15.66 -8.82
N ASP A 108 -7.57 -16.73 -9.47
CA ASP A 108 -8.11 -17.96 -8.87
C ASP A 108 -7.59 -19.23 -9.55
N VAL A 109 -6.34 -19.23 -10.02
CA VAL A 109 -5.73 -20.40 -10.65
C VAL A 109 -5.36 -21.43 -9.58
N PRO A 110 -5.82 -22.70 -9.68
CA PRO A 110 -5.43 -23.73 -8.73
C PRO A 110 -3.98 -24.18 -8.94
N GLU A 111 -3.24 -24.32 -7.84
CA GLU A 111 -1.85 -24.73 -7.80
C GLU A 111 -1.66 -25.88 -6.79
N ARG A 112 -0.42 -26.37 -6.60
CA ARG A 112 -0.07 -27.46 -5.67
C ARG A 112 -0.85 -27.40 -4.35
N GLY A 113 -1.57 -28.48 -4.07
CA GLY A 113 -2.35 -28.64 -2.83
C GLY A 113 -3.72 -27.95 -2.84
N GLY A 114 -4.19 -27.47 -4.00
CA GLY A 114 -5.49 -26.78 -4.13
C GLY A 114 -5.44 -25.31 -3.72
N ALA A 115 -4.25 -24.73 -3.54
CA ALA A 115 -4.09 -23.31 -3.27
C ALA A 115 -4.49 -22.49 -4.50
N LEU A 116 -5.11 -21.33 -4.30
CA LEU A 116 -5.41 -20.38 -5.37
C LEU A 116 -4.26 -19.37 -5.52
N VAL A 117 -3.85 -19.13 -6.76
CA VAL A 117 -2.79 -18.17 -7.11
C VAL A 117 -3.25 -17.22 -8.21
N THR A 118 -2.57 -16.09 -8.32
CA THR A 118 -2.75 -15.17 -9.45
C THR A 118 -1.85 -15.58 -10.62
N ALA A 119 -2.31 -15.42 -11.86
CA ALA A 119 -1.54 -15.70 -13.07
C ALA A 119 -1.63 -14.56 -14.09
N PHE A 120 -0.72 -14.57 -15.05
CA PHE A 120 -0.72 -13.68 -16.21
C PHE A 120 -0.54 -14.53 -17.48
N ASP A 121 -1.41 -14.32 -18.46
CA ASP A 121 -1.37 -14.97 -19.77
C ASP A 121 -1.38 -13.90 -20.87
N LEU A 122 -0.31 -13.83 -21.66
CA LEU A 122 -0.19 -12.83 -22.73
C LEU A 122 -1.28 -12.97 -23.79
N ALA A 123 -1.70 -14.20 -24.11
CA ALA A 123 -2.68 -14.45 -25.17
C ALA A 123 -4.10 -14.01 -24.79
N GLU A 124 -4.38 -13.82 -23.49
CA GLU A 124 -5.65 -13.25 -23.02
C GLU A 124 -5.67 -11.72 -23.08
N VAL A 125 -4.49 -11.08 -23.00
CA VAL A 125 -4.35 -9.61 -23.04
C VAL A 125 -4.36 -9.08 -24.47
N GLU A 126 -3.84 -9.83 -25.43
CA GLU A 126 -3.75 -9.41 -26.84
C GLU A 126 -5.05 -9.55 -27.64
N ARG A 127 -6.17 -9.93 -27.00
CA ARG A 127 -7.50 -9.97 -27.63
C ARG A 127 -8.21 -8.62 -27.55
#